data_AF-A0A846PJU2-F1
#
_entry.id   AF-A0A846PJU2-F1
#
_cell.length_a   1.000
_cell.length_b   1.000
_cell.length_c   1.000
_cell.angle_alpha   90.00
_cell.angle_beta   90.00
_cell.angle_gamma   90.00
#
_symmetry.space_group_name_H-M   'P 1'
#
loop_
_entity.id
_entity.type
_entity.pdbx_description
1 polymer ?
#
loop_
_entity_poly.entity_id
_entity_poly.type
_entity_poly.pdbx_seq_one_letter_code
_entity_poly.pdbx_strand_id
1 'polypeptide(L)'
;MEMEEIARWAYIIFLVIAIIAGLAIGYMAFNEGGFYATQTVADMHGYVLLIMLVLGIIIGIAGSITAKEIAPFLIATIALMVAGSGEVWSPLLQVEALEILYYLAAAITSYIAAFAAPAAVIISIKGVLAMAKEK
;
A
#
# COMPACT_ATOMS: atom_id res chain seq x y z
N MET A 1 -1.56 9.61 25.39
CA MET A 1 -2.13 9.64 24.04
C MET A 1 -3.36 8.76 24.06
N GLU A 2 -4.47 9.28 23.56
CA GLU A 2 -5.69 8.48 23.33
C GLU A 2 -5.39 7.37 22.31
N MET A 3 -5.99 6.18 22.45
CA MET A 3 -5.71 5.05 21.53
C MET A 3 -5.97 5.40 20.05
N GLU A 4 -6.95 6.27 19.78
CA GLU A 4 -7.24 6.76 18.44
C GLU A 4 -6.08 7.57 17.85
N GLU A 5 -5.40 8.36 18.68
CA GLU A 5 -4.26 9.17 18.26
C GLU A 5 -3.04 8.31 17.95
N ILE A 6 -2.79 7.27 18.75
CA ILE A 6 -1.73 6.29 18.52
C ILE A 6 -1.97 5.57 17.19
N ALA A 7 -3.20 5.14 16.93
CA ALA A 7 -3.52 4.39 15.71
C ALA A 7 -3.44 5.27 14.45
N ARG A 8 -3.82 6.55 14.54
CA ARG A 8 -3.61 7.54 13.48
C ARG A 8 -2.13 7.76 13.17
N TRP A 9 -1.30 7.95 14.20
CA TRP A 9 0.15 8.10 14.00
C TRP A 9 0.79 6.84 13.44
N ALA A 10 0.37 5.66 13.88
CA ALA A 10 0.84 4.39 13.33
C ALA A 10 0.55 4.28 11.83
N TYR A 11 -0.66 4.66 11.39
CA TYR A 11 -1.00 4.68 9.96
C TYR A 11 -0.07 5.59 9.16
N ILE A 12 0.16 6.82 9.64
CA ILE A 12 1.04 7.79 8.97
C ILE A 12 2.47 7.26 8.90
N ILE A 13 2.98 6.69 9.98
CA ILE A 13 4.34 6.14 10.02
C ILE A 13 4.47 4.98 9.03
N PHE A 14 3.50 4.07 8.98
CA PHE A 14 3.53 2.93 8.05
C PHE A 14 3.42 3.38 6.59
N LEU A 15 2.63 4.42 6.31
CA LEU A 15 2.58 5.06 4.99
C LEU A 15 3.95 5.63 4.60
N VAL A 16 4.62 6.33 5.51
CA VAL A 16 5.96 6.87 5.27
C VAL A 16 6.97 5.74 5.02
N ILE A 17 6.88 4.64 5.77
CA ILE A 17 7.72 3.45 5.54
C ILE A 17 7.46 2.87 4.14
N ALA A 18 6.21 2.77 3.70
CA ALA A 18 5.87 2.29 2.36
C ALA A 18 6.49 3.17 1.26
N ILE A 19 6.47 4.49 1.45
CA ILE A 19 7.09 5.45 0.52
C ILE A 19 8.61 5.28 0.49
N ILE A 20 9.27 5.23 1.65
CA ILE A 20 10.73 5.08 1.74
C ILE A 20 11.17 3.75 1.14
N ALA A 21 10.47 2.66 1.47
CA ALA A 21 10.74 1.35 0.89
C ALA A 21 10.50 1.35 -0.63
N GLY A 22 9.46 2.07 -1.09
CA GLY A 22 9.16 2.28 -2.50
C GLY A 22 10.31 2.95 -3.24
N LEU A 23 10.86 4.01 -2.67
CA LEU A 23 12.02 4.71 -3.23
C LEU A 23 13.26 3.82 -3.26
N ALA A 24 13.54 3.10 -2.17
CA ALA A 24 14.71 2.24 -2.07
C ALA A 24 14.65 1.08 -3.08
N ILE A 25 13.57 0.31 -3.09
CA ILE A 25 13.42 -0.84 -3.99
C ILE A 25 13.18 -0.39 -5.43
N GLY A 26 12.46 0.70 -5.65
CA GLY A 26 12.28 1.27 -7.00
C GLY A 26 13.61 1.70 -7.62
N TYR A 27 14.52 2.31 -6.85
CA TYR A 27 15.86 2.63 -7.32
C TYR A 27 16.68 1.37 -7.63
N MET A 28 16.62 0.35 -6.76
CA MET A 28 17.29 -0.93 -7.01
C MET A 28 16.76 -1.62 -8.27
N ALA A 29 15.43 -1.64 -8.44
CA ALA A 29 14.79 -2.21 -9.63
C ALA A 29 15.22 -1.48 -10.90
N PHE A 30 15.30 -0.15 -10.88
CA PHE A 30 15.83 0.62 -12.00
C PHE A 30 17.28 0.23 -12.34
N ASN A 31 18.16 0.17 -11.33
CA ASN A 31 19.58 -0.14 -11.54
C ASN A 31 19.81 -1.57 -12.07
N GLU A 32 18.98 -2.53 -11.65
CA GLU A 32 19.11 -3.94 -12.02
C GLU A 32 18.27 -4.34 -13.25
N GLY A 33 17.51 -3.42 -13.84
CA GLY A 33 16.70 -3.68 -15.05
C GLY A 33 15.33 -4.32 -14.78
N GLY A 34 14.80 -4.21 -13.55
CA GLY A 34 13.43 -4.57 -13.19
C GLY A 34 13.28 -5.18 -11.80
N PHE A 35 12.04 -5.24 -11.30
CA PHE A 35 11.72 -5.81 -9.97
C PHE A 35 12.04 -7.30 -9.82
N TYR A 36 12.11 -8.02 -10.95
CA TYR A 36 12.36 -9.46 -10.99
C TYR A 36 13.62 -9.80 -11.81
N ALA A 37 14.45 -8.79 -12.12
CA ALA A 37 15.64 -8.99 -12.93
C ALA A 37 16.74 -9.76 -12.18
N THR A 38 16.83 -9.58 -10.86
CA THR A 38 17.74 -10.33 -9.99
C THR A 38 16.99 -10.92 -8.79
N GLN A 39 17.51 -12.04 -8.27
CA GLN A 39 16.95 -12.70 -7.09
C GLN A 39 16.94 -11.76 -5.88
N THR A 40 17.99 -10.96 -5.72
CA THR A 40 18.11 -10.00 -4.61
C THR A 40 16.98 -8.96 -4.62
N VAL A 41 16.69 -8.34 -5.77
CA VAL A 41 15.61 -7.34 -5.87
C VAL A 41 14.25 -8.00 -5.68
N ALA A 42 14.04 -9.17 -6.28
CA ALA A 42 12.79 -9.92 -6.16
C ALA A 42 12.49 -10.31 -4.70
N ASP A 43 13.50 -10.83 -3.98
CA ASP A 43 13.35 -11.22 -2.57
C ASP A 43 13.06 -9.99 -1.70
N MET A 44 13.82 -8.91 -1.86
CA MET A 44 13.58 -7.68 -1.11
C MET A 44 12.19 -7.10 -1.39
N HIS A 45 11.76 -7.08 -2.65
CA HIS A 45 10.42 -6.66 -3.04
C HIS A 45 9.34 -7.51 -2.36
N GLY A 46 9.50 -8.84 -2.37
CA GLY A 46 8.59 -9.78 -1.70
C GLY A 46 8.53 -9.59 -0.19
N TYR A 47 9.68 -9.40 0.48
CA TYR A 47 9.71 -9.13 1.92
C TYR A 47 9.05 -7.81 2.28
N VAL A 48 9.25 -6.74 1.49
CA VAL A 48 8.58 -5.46 1.74
C VAL A 48 7.07 -5.61 1.58
N LEU A 49 6.59 -6.29 0.53
CA LEU A 49 5.15 -6.58 0.36
C LEU A 49 4.58 -7.35 1.55
N LEU A 50 5.30 -8.36 2.05
CA LEU A 50 4.90 -9.14 3.22
C LEU A 50 4.80 -8.25 4.47
N ILE A 51 5.78 -7.37 4.70
CA ILE A 51 5.76 -6.42 5.82
C ILE A 51 4.55 -5.49 5.69
N MET A 52 4.32 -4.91 4.51
CA MET A 52 3.16 -4.03 4.26
C MET A 52 1.84 -4.74 4.55
N LEU A 53 1.72 -6.00 4.10
CA LEU A 53 0.55 -6.82 4.36
C LEU A 53 0.30 -7.01 5.86
N VAL A 54 1.34 -7.36 6.63
CA VAL A 54 1.24 -7.55 8.08
C VAL A 54 0.86 -6.24 8.78
N LEU A 55 1.48 -5.11 8.41
CA LEU A 55 1.15 -3.80 8.97
C LEU A 55 -0.29 -3.40 8.68
N GLY A 56 -0.77 -3.68 7.46
CA GLY A 56 -2.15 -3.41 7.06
C GLY A 56 -3.17 -4.24 7.84
N ILE A 57 -2.88 -5.52 8.08
CA ILE A 57 -3.70 -6.38 8.96
C ILE A 57 -3.77 -5.79 10.37
N ILE A 58 -2.63 -5.39 10.94
CA ILE A 58 -2.56 -4.81 12.29
C ILE A 58 -3.46 -3.57 12.38
N ILE A 59 -3.39 -2.65 11.41
CA ILE A 59 -4.22 -1.45 11.38
C ILE A 59 -5.71 -1.78 11.23
N GLY A 60 -6.06 -2.71 10.33
CA GLY A 60 -7.45 -3.12 10.12
C GLY A 60 -8.08 -3.74 11.37
N ILE A 61 -7.28 -4.44 12.18
CA ILE A 61 -7.72 -4.99 13.46
C ILE A 61 -7.82 -3.89 14.52
N ALA A 62 -6.77 -3.05 14.64
CA ALA A 62 -6.65 -2.00 15.66
C ALA A 62 -7.78 -0.95 15.63
N GLY A 63 -8.54 -0.85 14.54
CA GLY A 63 -9.80 -0.12 14.53
C GLY A 63 -9.63 1.40 14.53
N SER A 64 -8.62 1.91 13.83
CA SER A 64 -8.30 3.35 13.78
C SER A 64 -9.24 4.18 12.93
N ILE A 65 -10.12 3.57 12.15
CA ILE A 65 -10.95 4.24 11.14
C ILE A 65 -12.37 4.37 11.66
N THR A 66 -12.82 5.62 11.82
CA THR A 66 -14.18 5.90 12.28
C THR A 66 -15.20 5.61 11.18
N ALA A 67 -16.47 5.36 11.53
CA ALA A 67 -17.51 5.01 10.55
C ALA A 67 -17.63 6.01 9.37
N LYS A 68 -17.44 7.30 9.66
CA LYS A 68 -17.45 8.38 8.65
C LYS A 68 -16.25 8.33 7.68
N GLU A 69 -15.15 7.68 8.06
CA GLU A 69 -13.92 7.57 7.28
C GLU A 69 -13.83 6.26 6.50
N ILE A 70 -14.68 5.26 6.79
CA ILE A 70 -14.66 3.96 6.12
C ILE A 70 -14.87 4.12 4.60
N ALA A 71 -15.90 4.84 4.18
CA ALA A 71 -16.20 5.02 2.75
C ALA A 71 -15.04 5.70 1.98
N PRO A 72 -14.52 6.87 2.39
CA PRO A 72 -13.40 7.49 1.68
C PRO A 72 -12.12 6.63 1.71
N PHE A 73 -11.86 5.90 2.80
CA PHE A 73 -10.73 4.98 2.89
C PHE A 73 -10.83 3.81 1.89
N LEU A 74 -11.99 3.17 1.80
CA LEU A 74 -12.23 2.07 0.86
C LEU A 74 -12.09 2.56 -0.59
N ILE A 75 -12.65 3.74 -0.91
CA ILE A 75 -12.52 4.34 -2.25
C ILE A 75 -11.05 4.61 -2.59
N ALA A 76 -10.29 5.22 -1.69
CA ALA A 76 -8.88 5.48 -1.89
C ALA A 76 -8.07 4.19 -2.08
N THR A 77 -8.38 3.16 -1.30
CA THR A 77 -7.74 1.84 -1.42
C THR A 77 -8.03 1.19 -2.77
N ILE A 78 -9.27 1.25 -3.25
CA ILE A 78 -9.64 0.76 -4.58
C ILE A 78 -8.89 1.54 -5.66
N ALA A 79 -8.83 2.87 -5.57
CA ALA A 79 -8.11 3.69 -6.53
C ALA A 79 -6.61 3.32 -6.59
N LEU A 80 -5.98 3.11 -5.42
CA LEU A 80 -4.59 2.66 -5.32
C LEU A 80 -4.38 1.27 -5.94
N MET A 81 -5.27 0.32 -5.64
CA MET A 81 -5.21 -1.03 -6.21
C MET A 81 -5.33 -1.00 -7.74
N VAL A 82 -6.30 -0.23 -8.26
CA VAL A 82 -6.50 -0.05 -9.70
C VAL A 82 -5.31 0.65 -10.34
N ALA A 83 -4.74 1.68 -9.70
CA ALA A 83 -3.55 2.36 -10.19
C ALA A 83 -2.35 1.42 -10.26
N GLY A 84 -2.15 0.59 -9.22
CA GLY A 84 -1.09 -0.41 -9.17
C GLY A 84 -1.26 -1.49 -10.23
N SER A 85 -2.44 -2.10 -10.34
CA SER A 85 -2.70 -3.19 -11.29
C SER A 85 -2.83 -2.72 -12.74
N GLY A 86 -3.27 -1.48 -12.96
CA GLY A 86 -3.50 -0.90 -14.28
C GLY A 86 -2.26 -0.30 -14.91
N GLU A 87 -1.10 -0.40 -14.25
CA GLU A 87 0.18 0.15 -14.71
C GLU A 87 0.05 1.60 -15.19
N VAL A 88 -0.62 2.45 -14.41
CA VAL A 88 -0.91 3.84 -14.79
C VAL A 88 0.36 4.66 -15.05
N TRP A 89 1.50 4.16 -14.55
CA TRP A 89 2.83 4.75 -14.72
C TRP A 89 3.55 4.29 -15.98
N SER A 90 3.05 3.27 -16.71
CA SER A 90 3.69 2.71 -17.92
C SER A 90 4.07 3.74 -19.00
N PRO A 91 3.39 4.90 -19.18
CA PRO A 91 3.87 5.92 -20.11
C PRO A 91 5.28 6.46 -19.77
N LEU A 92 5.71 6.39 -18.50
CA LEU A 92 7.05 6.82 -18.08
C LEU A 92 8.16 5.90 -18.62
N LEU A 93 7.86 4.63 -18.93
CA LEU A 93 8.81 3.72 -19.58
C LEU A 93 9.08 4.09 -21.04
N GLN A 94 8.20 4.86 -21.69
CA GLN A 94 8.35 5.24 -23.09
C GLN A 94 9.37 6.37 -23.29
N VAL A 95 9.85 6.98 -22.21
CA VAL A 95 10.85 8.05 -22.23
C VAL A 95 12.02 7.60 -21.35
N GLU A 96 13.14 7.24 -21.98
CA GLU A 96 14.34 6.70 -21.29
C GLU A 96 14.78 7.58 -20.10
N ALA A 97 14.77 8.91 -20.27
CA ALA A 97 15.12 9.85 -19.20
C ALA A 97 14.18 9.83 -17.98
N LEU A 98 12.99 9.24 -18.10
CA LEU A 98 11.96 9.16 -17.06
C LEU A 98 11.74 7.74 -16.53
N GLU A 99 12.51 6.75 -17.02
CA GLU A 99 12.34 5.34 -16.65
C GLU A 99 12.49 5.13 -15.13
N ILE A 100 13.40 5.86 -14.49
CA ILE A 100 13.53 5.83 -13.03
C ILE A 100 12.23 6.24 -12.31
N LEU A 101 11.48 7.21 -12.84
CA LEU A 101 10.22 7.65 -12.23
C LEU A 101 9.16 6.57 -12.32
N TYR A 102 9.18 5.72 -13.36
CA TYR A 102 8.30 4.55 -13.43
C TYR A 102 8.55 3.63 -12.24
N TYR A 103 9.79 3.17 -12.04
CA TYR A 103 10.08 2.20 -10.99
C TYR A 103 9.80 2.74 -9.59
N LEU A 104 10.10 4.03 -9.35
CA LEU A 104 9.78 4.68 -8.08
C LEU A 104 8.27 4.76 -7.86
N ALA A 105 7.52 5.27 -8.84
CA ALA A 105 6.07 5.45 -8.71
C ALA A 105 5.32 4.11 -8.61
N ALA A 106 5.74 3.12 -9.41
CA ALA A 106 5.18 1.76 -9.37
C ALA A 106 5.43 1.09 -8.02
N ALA A 107 6.65 1.19 -7.48
CA ALA A 107 7.00 0.62 -6.18
C ALA A 107 6.21 1.28 -5.04
N ILE A 108 6.16 2.62 -4.99
CA ILE A 108 5.40 3.37 -3.98
C ILE A 108 3.93 2.98 -4.03
N THR A 109 3.32 3.02 -5.22
CA THR A 109 1.89 2.68 -5.38
C THR A 109 1.62 1.26 -4.91
N SER A 110 2.47 0.30 -5.29
CA SER A 110 2.32 -1.11 -4.93
C SER A 110 2.44 -1.33 -3.42
N TYR A 111 3.37 -0.67 -2.74
CA TYR A 111 3.54 -0.86 -1.29
C TYR A 111 2.46 -0.17 -0.47
N ILE A 112 2.02 1.02 -0.87
CA ILE A 112 0.86 1.66 -0.23
C ILE A 112 -0.40 0.80 -0.43
N ALA A 113 -0.60 0.26 -1.63
CA ALA A 113 -1.72 -0.62 -1.92
C ALA A 113 -1.64 -1.93 -1.10
N ALA A 114 -0.47 -2.56 -1.02
CA ALA A 114 -0.23 -3.77 -0.21
C ALA A 114 -0.47 -3.55 1.29
N PHE A 115 -0.27 -2.32 1.77
CA PHE A 115 -0.60 -1.92 3.13
C PHE A 115 -2.11 -1.64 3.31
N ALA A 116 -2.72 -0.85 2.42
CA ALA A 116 -4.11 -0.42 2.57
C ALA A 116 -5.13 -1.54 2.30
N ALA A 117 -4.86 -2.42 1.33
CA ALA A 117 -5.78 -3.47 0.90
C ALA A 117 -6.21 -4.45 2.01
N PRO A 118 -5.31 -5.08 2.80
CA PRO A 118 -5.74 -5.97 3.87
C PRO A 118 -6.51 -5.25 4.99
N ALA A 119 -6.18 -3.98 5.28
CA ALA A 119 -6.97 -3.17 6.21
C ALA A 119 -8.40 -2.97 5.68
N ALA A 120 -8.55 -2.66 4.39
CA ALA A 120 -9.85 -2.51 3.72
C ALA A 120 -10.68 -3.80 3.75
N VAL A 121 -10.06 -4.96 3.54
CA VAL A 121 -10.73 -6.27 3.65
C VAL A 121 -11.31 -6.45 5.05
N ILE A 122 -10.54 -6.20 6.10
CA ILE A 122 -11.00 -6.37 7.48
C ILE A 122 -12.14 -5.38 7.80
N ILE A 123 -12.00 -4.12 7.39
CA ILE A 123 -12.99 -3.07 7.66
C ILE A 123 -14.30 -3.36 6.92
N SER A 124 -14.25 -3.81 5.67
CA SER A 124 -15.44 -4.17 4.91
C SER A 124 -16.21 -5.34 5.54
N ILE A 125 -15.51 -6.38 6.02
CA ILE A 125 -16.13 -7.49 6.75
C ILE A 125 -16.80 -6.99 8.02
N LYS A 126 -16.11 -6.16 8.82
CA LYS A 126 -16.69 -5.56 10.03
C LYS A 126 -17.95 -4.74 9.73
N GLY A 127 -17.95 -3.97 8.64
CA GLY A 127 -19.11 -3.20 8.19
C GLY A 127 -20.31 -4.07 7.84
N VAL A 128 -20.12 -5.15 7.07
CA VAL A 128 -21.19 -6.10 6.73
C VAL A 128 -21.75 -6.79 7.98
N LEU A 129 -20.89 -7.21 8.91
CA LEU A 129 -21.32 -7.85 10.16
C LEU A 129 -22.14 -6.91 11.06
N ALA A 130 -21.84 -5.60 11.06
CA ALA A 130 -22.62 -4.63 11.80
C ALA A 130 -24.04 -4.51 11.23
N MET A 131 -24.18 -4.38 9.90
CA MET A 131 -25.48 -4.31 9.23
C MET A 131 -26.32 -5.59 9.42
N ALA A 132 -25.67 -6.75 9.54
CA ALA A 132 -26.36 -8.01 9.78
C ALA A 132 -26.94 -8.13 11.21
N LYS A 133 -26.35 -7.44 12.20
CA LYS A 133 -26.80 -7.44 13.60
C LYS A 133 -27.88 -6.41 13.91
N GLU A 134 -28.04 -5.39 13.05
CA GLU A 134 -29.11 -4.38 13.18
C GLU A 134 -30.47 -4.87 12.63
N LYS A 135 -30.59 -6.16 12.32
CA LYS A 135 -31.85 -6.87 12.06
C LYS A 135 -32.17 -7.84 13.18
#